data_AF-A0A7G2EIJ5-F1
#
_entry.id   AF-A0A7G2EIJ5-F1
#
_cell.length_a   1.000
_cell.length_b   1.000
_cell.length_c   1.000
_cell.angle_alpha   90.00
_cell.angle_beta   90.00
_cell.angle_gamma   90.00
#
_symmetry.space_group_name_H-M   'P 1'
#
loop_
_entity.id
_entity.type
_entity.pdbx_description
1 polymer ?
#
loop_
_entity_poly.entity_id
_entity_poly.type
_entity_poly.pdbx_seq_one_letter_code
_entity_poly.pdbx_strand_id
1 'polypeptide(L)'
;MEFDLQLQTEECVKSGATKEIDRLPWKGGSESNPDYECLRAELRRMAPPNGRAVLLFRSRCGCPVAKLEGWGPKRGRRHKKSQANLALKGGVDHR
;
A
#
# COMPACT_ATOMS: atom_id res chain seq x y z
N MET A 1 17.34 18.18 9.13
CA MET A 1 16.43 17.89 8.00
C MET A 1 15.09 17.58 8.63
N GLU A 2 14.01 18.13 8.10
CA GLU A 2 12.65 17.88 8.62
C GLU A 2 11.96 16.83 7.77
N PHE A 3 11.04 16.10 8.38
CA PHE A 3 10.23 15.12 7.69
C PHE A 3 8.79 15.12 8.21
N ASP A 4 7.86 14.88 7.29
CA ASP A 4 6.47 14.56 7.63
C ASP A 4 6.25 13.05 7.46
N LEU A 5 5.42 12.47 8.32
CA LEU A 5 4.86 11.13 8.10
C LEU A 5 3.39 11.26 7.68
N GLN A 6 3.08 10.74 6.50
CA GLN A 6 1.72 10.79 5.95
C GLN A 6 1.16 9.38 5.75
N LEU A 7 -0.06 9.14 6.24
CA LEU A 7 -0.83 7.92 5.96
C LEU A 7 -1.84 8.24 4.87
N GLN A 8 -1.66 7.64 3.70
CA GLN A 8 -2.52 7.86 2.54
C GLN A 8 -3.44 6.66 2.39
N THR A 9 -4.74 6.88 2.59
CA THR A 9 -5.77 5.84 2.40
C THR A 9 -5.93 5.52 0.92
N GLU A 10 -6.55 4.37 0.63
CA GLU A 10 -6.87 3.95 -0.73
C GLU A 10 -7.56 5.03 -1.57
N GLU A 11 -8.45 5.82 -0.96
CA GLU A 11 -9.14 6.93 -1.63
C GLU A 11 -8.18 8.06 -2.00
N CYS A 12 -7.28 8.46 -1.09
CA CYS A 12 -6.29 9.51 -1.35
C CYS A 12 -5.36 9.15 -2.50
N VAL A 13 -4.95 7.88 -2.59
CA VAL A 13 -4.05 7.43 -3.67
C VAL A 13 -4.80 7.38 -5.02
N LYS A 14 -6.08 7.03 -5.02
CA LYS A 14 -6.91 6.97 -6.24
C LYS A 14 -7.33 8.33 -6.77
N SER A 15 -7.62 9.28 -5.89
CA SER A 15 -8.07 10.63 -6.26
C SER A 15 -6.95 11.47 -6.90
N GLY A 16 -5.70 11.01 -6.85
CA GLY A 16 -4.55 11.71 -7.42
C GLY A 16 -4.12 12.94 -6.62
N ALA A 17 -4.65 13.13 -5.41
CA ALA A 17 -4.18 14.15 -4.47
C ALA A 17 -2.69 13.99 -4.10
N THR A 18 -2.11 12.81 -4.38
CA THR A 18 -0.72 12.45 -4.07
C THR A 18 0.25 12.67 -5.23
N LYS A 19 -0.21 13.19 -6.38
CA LYS A 19 0.59 13.29 -7.63
C LYS A 19 1.88 14.08 -7.48
N GLU A 20 1.88 15.13 -6.66
CA GLU A 20 3.09 15.92 -6.39
C GLU A 20 4.13 15.08 -5.65
N ILE A 21 3.69 14.35 -4.61
CA ILE A 21 4.52 13.43 -3.84
C ILE A 21 5.02 12.28 -4.72
N ASP A 22 4.19 11.80 -5.64
CA ASP A 22 4.54 10.70 -6.55
C ASP A 22 5.73 10.99 -7.46
N ARG A 23 5.95 12.26 -7.79
CA ARG A 23 7.03 12.72 -8.66
C ARG A 23 8.34 12.98 -7.91
N LEU A 24 8.31 12.99 -6.57
CA LEU A 24 9.50 13.25 -5.78
C LEU A 24 10.50 12.09 -5.91
N PRO A 25 11.81 12.41 -5.93
CA PRO A 25 12.83 11.40 -5.99
C PRO A 25 12.79 10.53 -4.74
N TRP A 26 13.15 9.27 -4.94
CA TRP A 26 13.27 8.31 -3.85
C TRP A 26 14.45 8.68 -2.94
N LYS A 27 14.19 8.80 -1.63
CA LYS A 27 15.23 8.98 -0.61
C LYS A 27 15.56 7.64 0.04
N GLY A 28 16.48 6.91 -0.56
CA GLY A 28 16.99 5.66 0.02
C GLY A 28 18.19 5.06 -0.69
N GLY A 29 18.78 5.77 -1.66
CA GLY A 29 19.88 5.23 -2.47
C GLY A 29 19.47 3.98 -3.24
N SER A 30 20.42 3.05 -3.41
CA SER A 30 20.17 1.69 -3.88
C SER A 30 19.23 0.98 -2.91
N GLU A 31 18.32 0.16 -3.44
CA GLU A 31 17.43 -0.69 -2.64
C GLU A 31 18.17 -1.62 -1.66
N SER A 32 19.49 -1.77 -1.80
CA SER A 32 20.33 -2.61 -0.97
C SER A 32 20.83 -1.96 0.34
N ASN A 33 20.43 -0.72 0.66
CA ASN A 33 20.85 -0.12 1.94
C ASN A 33 19.98 -0.66 3.10
N PRO A 34 20.56 -1.42 4.05
CA PRO A 34 19.80 -2.13 5.09
C PRO A 34 19.05 -1.20 6.05
N ASP A 35 19.54 0.00 6.31
CA ASP A 35 18.86 0.97 7.19
C ASP A 35 17.53 1.43 6.59
N TYR A 36 17.50 1.62 5.27
CA TYR A 36 16.28 1.99 4.55
C TYR A 36 15.31 0.82 4.42
N GLU A 37 15.78 -0.43 4.43
CA GLU A 37 14.90 -1.60 4.46
C GLU A 37 14.14 -1.72 5.79
N CYS A 38 14.80 -1.50 6.92
CA CYS A 38 14.13 -1.40 8.22
C CYS A 38 13.05 -0.31 8.22
N LEU A 39 13.38 0.87 7.67
CA LEU A 39 12.43 1.98 7.59
C LEU A 39 11.25 1.68 6.64
N ARG A 40 11.49 1.02 5.50
CA ARG A 40 10.43 0.54 4.59
C ARG A 40 9.52 -0.46 5.29
N ALA A 41 10.07 -1.40 6.06
CA ALA A 41 9.29 -2.37 6.81
C ALA A 41 8.37 -1.67 7.83
N GLU A 42 8.89 -0.67 8.53
CA GLU A 42 8.12 0.11 9.49
C GLU A 42 7.01 0.94 8.81
N LEU A 43 7.28 1.55 7.66
CA LEU A 43 6.25 2.22 6.85
C LEU A 43 5.17 1.24 6.39
N ARG A 44 5.53 0.04 5.91
CA ARG A 44 4.56 -1.00 5.53
C ARG A 44 3.68 -1.43 6.71
N ARG A 45 4.23 -1.47 7.93
CA ARG A 45 3.50 -1.79 9.17
C ARG A 45 2.47 -0.72 9.54
N MET A 46 2.81 0.56 9.33
CA MET A 46 1.91 1.68 9.60
C MET A 46 0.89 1.96 8.49
N ALA A 47 1.17 1.51 7.27
CA ALA A 47 0.35 1.81 6.11
C ALA A 47 -1.07 1.23 6.23
N PRO A 48 -2.11 2.01 5.90
CA PRO A 48 -3.48 1.51 5.91
C PRO A 48 -3.69 0.46 4.80
N PRO A 49 -4.68 -0.44 4.93
CA PRO A 49 -4.98 -1.43 3.90
C PRO A 49 -5.28 -0.77 2.53
N ASN A 50 -4.70 -1.32 1.45
CA ASN A 50 -4.72 -0.76 0.09
C ASN A 50 -4.20 0.69 -0.05
N GLY A 51 -3.63 1.27 1.00
CA GLY A 51 -3.00 2.58 0.98
C GLY A 51 -1.49 2.47 1.16
N ARG A 52 -0.87 3.57 1.57
CA ARG A 52 0.57 3.61 1.86
C ARG A 52 0.90 4.59 2.97
N ALA A 53 2.02 4.36 3.65
CA ALA A 53 2.68 5.35 4.49
C ALA A 53 3.83 5.97 3.72
N VAL A 54 3.98 7.29 3.80
CA VAL A 54 5.03 8.05 3.12
C VAL A 54 5.77 8.91 4.12
N LEU A 55 7.09 8.74 4.17
CA LEU A 55 7.99 9.67 4.84
C LEU A 55 8.44 10.72 3.82
N LEU A 56 8.01 11.96 4.01
CA LEU A 56 8.26 13.08 3.12
C LEU A 56 9.37 13.96 3.68
N PHE A 57 10.48 14.06 2.96
CA PHE A 57 11.61 14.86 3.41
C PHE A 57 11.52 16.27 2.86
N ARG A 58 11.68 17.26 3.73
CA ARG A 58 11.64 18.68 3.38
C ARG A 58 13.00 19.33 3.53
N SER A 59 13.30 20.25 2.62
CA SER A 59 14.42 21.18 2.78
C SER A 59 14.11 22.23 3.86
N ARG A 60 15.08 23.08 4.20
CA ARG A 60 14.91 24.15 5.19
C ARG A 60 13.86 25.19 4.79
N CYS A 61 13.60 25.37 3.50
CA CYS A 61 12.52 26.24 3.02
C CYS A 61 11.13 25.58 3.03
N GLY A 62 11.03 24.34 3.53
CA GLY A 62 9.78 23.58 3.61
C GLY A 62 9.39 22.86 2.31
N CYS A 63 10.10 23.07 1.20
CA CYS A 63 9.82 22.37 -0.05
C CYS A 63 10.06 20.86 0.10
N PRO A 64 9.15 20.01 -0.40
CA PRO A 64 9.39 18.57 -0.44
C PRO A 64 10.52 18.28 -1.44
N VAL A 65 11.52 17.50 -1.01
CA VAL A 65 12.71 17.22 -1.83
C VAL A 65 12.86 15.75 -2.18
N ALA A 66 12.32 14.85 -1.37
CA ALA A 66 12.40 13.42 -1.60
C ALA A 66 11.38 12.65 -0.74
N LYS A 67 11.16 11.37 -1.05
CA LYS A 67 10.21 10.51 -0.31
C LYS A 67 10.72 9.09 -0.08
N LEU A 68 10.21 8.44 0.96
CA LEU A 68 10.30 7.00 1.18
C LEU A 68 8.88 6.46 1.41
N GLU A 69 8.49 5.36 0.75
CA GLU A 69 7.13 4.81 0.86
C GLU A 69 7.10 3.33 1.22
N GLY A 70 6.07 2.96 2.00
CA GLY A 70 5.72 1.57 2.31
C GLY A 70 4.24 1.34 2.01
N TRP A 71 3.95 0.36 1.15
CA TRP A 71 2.58 -0.02 0.80
C TRP A 71 1.95 -0.92 1.85
N GLY A 72 0.70 -0.63 2.19
CA GLY A 72 -0.06 -1.43 3.12
C GLY A 72 -0.49 -2.76 2.52
N PRO A 73 -1.01 -3.67 3.35
CA PRO A 73 -1.49 -4.96 2.88
C PRO A 73 -2.64 -4.75 1.88
N LYS A 74 -2.62 -5.51 0.78
CA LYS A 74 -3.75 -5.55 -0.15
C LYS A 74 -4.92 -6.25 0.55
N ARG A 75 -6.07 -5.60 0.66
CA ARG A 75 -7.31 -6.29 1.06
C ARG A 75 -7.62 -7.32 -0.03
N GLY A 76 -7.59 -8.59 0.33
CA GLY A 76 -8.06 -9.65 -0.55
C GLY A 76 -9.46 -9.31 -1.05
N ARG A 77 -9.66 -9.38 -2.37
CA ARG A 77 -11.00 -9.29 -2.96
C ARG A 77 -11.78 -10.44 -2.33
N ARG A 78 -12.76 -10.14 -1.45
CA ARG A 78 -13.70 -11.16 -0.99
C ARG A 78 -14.36 -11.71 -2.24
N HIS A 79 -13.93 -12.89 -2.70
CA HIS A 79 -14.71 -13.62 -3.68
C HIS A 79 -16.06 -13.87 -3.04
N LYS A 80 -17.11 -13.21 -3.54
CA LYS A 80 -18.48 -13.60 -3.26
C LYS A 80 -18.59 -15.04 -3.74
N LYS A 81 -18.50 -16.02 -2.83
CA LYS A 81 -18.84 -17.40 -3.13
C LYS A 81 -20.30 -17.36 -3.56
N SER A 82 -20.56 -17.39 -4.87
CA SER A 82 -21.88 -17.68 -5.39
C SER A 82 -22.24 -19.08 -4.92
N GLN A 83 -23.21 -19.18 -4.01
CA GLN A 83 -23.87 -20.45 -3.68
C GLN A 83 -24.68 -20.91 -4.90
N ALA A 84 -24.00 -21.39 -5.92
CA ALA A 84 -24.62 -21.95 -7.11
C ALA A 84 -23.69 -23.05 -7.62
N ASN A 85 -23.64 -24.18 -6.90
CA ASN A 85 -23.15 -25.49 -7.38
C ASN A 85 -23.39 -26.59 -6.32
N LEU A 86 -24.60 -26.65 -5.73
CA LEU A 86 -25.07 -27.82 -4.98
C LEU A 86 -26.39 -28.33 -5.56
N ALA A 87 -26.43 -28.53 -6.88
CA ALA A 87 -27.55 -29.17 -7.54
C ALA A 87 -27.05 -29.84 -8.81
N LEU A 88 -26.53 -31.06 -8.70
CA LEU A 88 -26.53 -32.11 -9.72
C LEU A 88 -25.75 -33.32 -9.22
N LYS A 89 -26.45 -34.21 -8.52
CA LYS A 89 -26.29 -35.67 -8.64
C LYS A 89 -27.63 -36.29 -8.24
N GLY A 90 -28.53 -36.44 -9.23
CA GLY A 90 -29.61 -37.43 -9.17
C GLY A 90 -28.98 -38.83 -9.05
N GLY A 91 -29.56 -39.72 -8.23
CA GLY A 91 -30.52 -40.74 -8.68
C GLY A 91 -29.76 -41.98 -9.19
N VAL A 92 -30.04 -43.23 -8.85
CA VAL A 92 -31.24 -43.94 -8.38
C VAL A 92 -30.73 -45.28 -7.81
N ASP A 93 -31.17 -45.66 -6.61
CA ASP A 93 -31.13 -47.05 -6.12
C ASP A 93 -32.11 -47.90 -6.93
N HIS A 94 -31.75 -49.16 -7.26
CA HIS A 94 -32.63 -50.35 -7.39
C HIS A 94 -31.92 -51.43 -8.24
N ARG A 95 -31.26 -52.41 -7.60
CA ARG A 95 -31.51 -53.86 -7.78
C ARG A 95 -30.65 -54.69 -6.82
#